data_AF-A0A0Q9KG82-F1
#
_entry.id   AF-A0A0Q9KG82-F1
#
_cell.length_a   1.000
_cell.length_b   1.000
_cell.length_c   1.000
_cell.angle_alpha   90.00
_cell.angle_beta   90.00
_cell.angle_gamma   90.00
#
_symmetry.space_group_name_H-M   'P 1'
#
loop_
_entity.id
_entity.type
_entity.pdbx_description
1 polymer ?
#
loop_
_entity_poly.entity_id
_entity_poly.type
_entity_poly.pdbx_seq_one_letter_code
_entity_poly.pdbx_strand_id
1 'polypeptide(L)'
;MKFNVPVPVECGGKEDVRYLYVSADDRKVKVTSAGYFHFDIHPCRIGQYDNAAYEDELGTSDSVFLHIDYKHAGLGGDNGWTKNIHDEYKIEKGIYVYKITLEIMD
;
A
#
# COMPACT_ATOMS: atom_id res chain seq x y z
N MET A 1 -8.08 0.20 1.25
CA MET A 1 -9.29 1.03 1.07
C MET A 1 -8.88 2.46 1.31
N LYS A 2 -9.00 3.34 0.31
CA LYS A 2 -8.59 4.75 0.41
C LYS A 2 -9.42 5.48 1.47
N PHE A 3 -8.78 6.34 2.25
CA PHE A 3 -9.45 7.30 3.13
C PHE A 3 -9.49 8.68 2.44
N ASN A 4 -10.60 9.41 2.59
CA ASN A 4 -10.70 10.80 2.14
C ASN A 4 -10.11 11.70 3.23
N VAL A 5 -8.94 12.25 2.94
CA VAL A 5 -8.14 13.07 3.84
C VAL A 5 -7.92 14.45 3.20
N PRO A 6 -7.83 15.54 4.00
CA PRO A 6 -7.75 16.90 3.45
C PRO A 6 -6.61 17.10 2.44
N VAL A 7 -5.47 16.45 2.68
CA VAL A 7 -4.34 16.38 1.76
C VAL A 7 -4.16 14.91 1.37
N PRO A 8 -4.21 14.55 0.08
CA PRO A 8 -3.97 13.19 -0.36
C PRO A 8 -2.59 12.70 0.07
N VAL A 9 -2.55 11.59 0.81
CA VAL A 9 -1.32 10.96 1.29
C VAL A 9 -1.49 9.44 1.28
N GLU A 10 -0.39 8.74 1.54
CA GLU A 10 -0.39 7.31 1.83
C GLU A 10 -1.46 6.96 2.89
N CYS A 11 -2.33 6.02 2.56
CA CYS A 11 -3.42 5.62 3.44
C CYS A 11 -3.97 4.25 3.06
N GLY A 12 -4.76 3.65 3.96
CA GLY A 12 -5.60 2.51 3.59
C GLY A 12 -4.89 1.15 3.47
N GLY A 13 -3.62 1.10 3.87
CA GLY A 13 -2.81 -0.10 3.97
C GLY A 13 -3.36 -1.12 4.97
N LYS A 14 -3.01 -2.39 4.73
CA LYS A 14 -3.40 -3.55 5.52
C LYS A 14 -2.15 -4.35 5.87
N GLU A 15 -1.93 -4.54 7.16
CA GLU A 15 -0.81 -5.31 7.71
C GLU A 15 -1.22 -6.74 8.05
N ASP A 16 -0.22 -7.59 8.30
CA ASP A 16 -0.38 -8.98 8.74
C ASP A 16 -1.27 -9.83 7.81
N VAL A 17 -1.27 -9.50 6.51
CA VAL A 17 -2.17 -10.12 5.54
C VAL A 17 -1.67 -11.51 5.19
N ARG A 18 -2.59 -12.49 5.26
CA ARG A 18 -2.31 -13.90 4.93
C ARG A 18 -2.55 -14.21 3.46
N TYR A 19 -3.62 -13.64 2.92
CA TYR A 19 -4.00 -13.74 1.52
C TYR A 19 -4.87 -12.56 1.15
N LEU A 20 -4.89 -12.24 -0.14
CA LEU A 20 -5.75 -11.22 -0.73
C LEU A 20 -6.40 -11.83 -1.98
N TYR A 21 -7.66 -11.51 -2.21
CA TYR A 21 -8.30 -11.71 -3.51
C TYR A 21 -8.59 -10.36 -4.13
N VAL A 22 -8.16 -10.17 -5.37
CA VAL A 22 -8.50 -9.01 -6.19
C VAL A 22 -9.35 -9.49 -7.34
N SER A 23 -10.55 -8.92 -7.47
CA SER A 23 -11.49 -9.28 -8.54
C SER A 23 -11.76 -8.08 -9.43
N ALA A 24 -11.83 -8.32 -10.73
CA ALA A 24 -12.29 -7.36 -11.73
C ALA A 24 -13.12 -8.13 -12.76
N ASP A 25 -14.38 -7.73 -12.92
CA ASP A 25 -15.35 -8.40 -13.80
C ASP A 25 -15.44 -9.92 -13.54
N ASP A 26 -15.09 -10.73 -14.53
CA ASP A 26 -15.09 -12.19 -14.49
C ASP A 26 -13.74 -12.80 -14.04
N ARG A 27 -12.75 -11.96 -13.72
CA ARG A 27 -11.42 -12.40 -13.32
C ARG A 27 -11.16 -12.18 -11.85
N LYS A 28 -10.43 -13.12 -11.26
CA LYS A 28 -10.00 -13.06 -9.88
C LYS A 28 -8.55 -13.49 -9.76
N VAL A 29 -7.78 -12.74 -8.97
CA VAL A 29 -6.39 -13.05 -8.65
C VAL A 29 -6.30 -13.26 -7.15
N LYS A 30 -5.74 -14.40 -6.75
CA LYS A 30 -5.33 -14.67 -5.38
C LYS A 30 -3.87 -14.31 -5.20
N VAL A 31 -3.60 -13.52 -4.18
CA VAL A 31 -2.26 -13.18 -3.72
C VAL A 31 -1.99 -13.91 -2.41
N THR A 32 -0.86 -14.59 -2.34
CA THR A 32 -0.34 -15.19 -1.11
C THR A 32 1.15 -14.91 -0.99
N SER A 33 1.71 -15.12 0.21
CA SER A 33 3.16 -15.03 0.41
C SER A 33 3.65 -16.16 1.31
N ALA A 34 4.97 -16.36 1.37
CA ALA A 34 5.57 -17.32 2.30
C ALA A 34 5.35 -16.95 3.79
N GLY A 35 4.95 -15.71 4.09
CA GLY A 35 4.63 -15.21 5.43
C GLY A 35 3.43 -14.25 5.40
N TYR A 36 3.44 -13.27 6.30
CA TYR A 36 2.53 -12.14 6.21
C TYR A 36 3.10 -11.06 5.29
N PHE A 37 2.22 -10.25 4.72
CA PHE A 37 2.58 -9.12 3.86
C PHE A 37 1.70 -7.90 4.15
N HIS A 38 2.19 -6.74 3.73
CA HIS A 38 1.43 -5.50 3.65
C HIS A 38 0.82 -5.36 2.25
N PHE A 39 -0.39 -4.82 2.15
CA PHE A 39 -0.86 -4.28 0.88
C PHE A 39 -1.72 -3.04 1.06
N ASP A 40 -1.72 -2.21 0.03
CA ASP A 40 -2.72 -1.19 -0.21
C ASP A 40 -3.21 -1.28 -1.67
N ILE A 41 -4.35 -0.65 -1.94
CA ILE A 41 -4.94 -0.66 -3.27
C ILE A 41 -5.68 0.66 -3.53
N HIS A 42 -5.33 1.34 -4.62
CA HIS A 42 -5.76 2.70 -4.92
C HIS A 42 -6.21 2.90 -6.38
N PRO A 43 -7.13 3.86 -6.62
CA PRO A 43 -7.55 4.25 -7.97
C PRO A 43 -6.60 5.22 -8.66
N CYS A 44 -5.51 5.63 -8.01
CA CYS A 44 -4.52 6.58 -8.55
C CYS A 44 -3.11 6.08 -8.24
N ARG A 45 -2.13 6.41 -9.08
CA ARG A 45 -0.72 6.03 -8.85
C ARG A 45 -0.10 6.86 -7.73
N ILE A 46 0.99 6.38 -7.14
CA ILE A 46 1.74 7.10 -6.08
C ILE A 46 2.06 8.53 -6.49
N GLY A 47 2.58 8.73 -7.71
CA GLY A 47 2.90 10.08 -8.20
C GLY A 47 1.69 11.01 -8.37
N GLN A 48 0.44 10.52 -8.40
CA GLN A 48 -0.74 11.40 -8.34
C GLN A 48 -0.96 11.88 -6.90
N TYR A 49 -0.84 10.99 -5.92
CA TYR A 49 -0.92 11.36 -4.50
C TYR A 49 0.17 12.34 -4.10
N ASP A 50 1.43 12.10 -4.51
CA ASP A 50 2.56 12.96 -4.16
C ASP A 50 2.45 14.40 -4.71
N ASN A 51 1.72 14.59 -5.81
CA ASN A 51 1.59 15.89 -6.48
C ASN A 51 0.32 16.65 -6.11
N ALA A 52 -0.67 15.98 -5.50
CA ALA A 52 -1.96 16.58 -5.19
C ALA A 52 -1.93 17.25 -3.81
N ALA A 53 -2.32 18.52 -3.74
CA ALA A 53 -2.61 19.22 -2.49
C ALA A 53 -4.04 18.94 -2.02
N TYR A 54 -4.95 18.63 -2.95
CA TYR A 54 -6.37 18.39 -2.68
C TYR A 54 -6.91 17.17 -3.43
N GLU A 55 -8.00 16.57 -2.93
CA GLU A 55 -8.56 15.33 -3.48
C GLU A 55 -9.06 15.46 -4.92
N ASP A 56 -9.56 16.62 -5.32
CA ASP A 56 -10.02 16.91 -6.68
C ASP A 56 -8.87 17.06 -7.70
N GLU A 57 -7.62 17.19 -7.23
CA GLU A 57 -6.42 17.25 -8.07
C GLU A 57 -5.84 15.86 -8.41
N LEU A 58 -6.30 14.79 -7.74
CA LEU A 58 -5.80 13.43 -7.97
C LEU A 58 -6.00 12.95 -9.42
N GLY A 59 -6.89 13.58 -10.19
CA GLY A 59 -7.21 13.23 -11.56
C GLY A 59 -7.90 11.86 -11.67
N THR A 60 -8.08 11.37 -12.89
CA THR A 60 -8.69 10.06 -13.16
C THR A 60 -7.63 9.01 -13.49
N SER A 61 -7.97 7.74 -13.34
CA SER A 61 -7.18 6.62 -13.85
C SER A 61 -8.09 5.53 -14.37
N ASP A 62 -7.67 4.89 -15.46
CA ASP A 62 -8.33 3.71 -16.04
C ASP A 62 -7.79 2.41 -15.41
N SER A 63 -7.10 2.50 -14.27
CA SER A 63 -6.43 1.38 -13.63
C SER A 63 -6.54 1.47 -12.12
N VAL A 64 -6.42 0.30 -11.49
CA VAL A 64 -6.26 0.17 -10.04
C VAL A 64 -4.82 -0.23 -9.77
N PHE A 65 -4.20 0.43 -8.79
CA PHE A 65 -2.82 0.22 -8.38
C PHE A 65 -2.82 -0.59 -7.10
N LEU A 66 -2.28 -1.81 -7.16
CA LEU A 66 -2.10 -2.70 -6.02
C LEU A 66 -0.61 -2.72 -5.66
N HIS A 67 -0.28 -2.38 -4.41
CA HIS A 67 1.06 -2.51 -3.87
C HIS A 67 1.11 -3.71 -2.92
N ILE A 68 2.16 -4.51 -3.00
CA ILE A 68 2.35 -5.72 -2.17
C ILE A 68 3.77 -5.66 -1.62
N ASP A 69 3.88 -5.40 -0.33
CA ASP A 69 5.15 -5.16 0.33
C ASP A 69 5.46 -6.25 1.36
N TYR A 70 6.73 -6.64 1.43
CA TYR A 70 7.19 -7.52 2.51
C TYR A 70 7.19 -6.79 3.86
N LYS A 71 7.67 -5.54 3.85
CA LYS A 71 7.70 -4.68 5.02
C LYS A 71 7.28 -3.29 4.59
N HIS A 72 6.51 -2.65 5.45
CA HIS A 72 6.12 -1.27 5.31
C HIS A 72 6.56 -0.50 6.57
N ALA A 73 7.09 0.72 6.38
CA ALA A 73 7.66 1.48 7.50
C ALA A 73 6.54 2.06 8.37
N GLY A 74 6.80 2.20 9.67
CA GLY A 74 5.85 2.90 10.55
C GLY A 74 5.66 4.36 10.14
N LEU A 75 4.51 4.95 10.49
CA LEU A 75 4.22 6.35 10.20
C LEU A 75 5.03 7.33 11.07
N GLY A 76 5.29 6.98 12.33
CA GLY A 76 5.82 7.89 13.35
C GLY A 76 4.71 8.82 13.89
N GLY A 77 5.08 10.05 14.26
CA GLY A 77 4.10 11.10 14.57
C GLY A 77 4.18 11.73 15.96
N ASP A 78 5.20 11.47 16.79
CA ASP A 78 5.28 12.06 18.15
C ASP A 78 5.22 13.59 18.20
N ASN A 79 5.59 14.28 17.11
CA ASN A 79 5.58 15.74 17.09
C ASN A 79 4.99 16.38 15.83
N GLY A 80 4.70 15.65 14.75
CA GLY A 80 4.00 16.21 13.58
C GLY A 80 4.80 17.18 12.69
N TRP A 81 6.06 17.49 13.02
CA TRP A 81 6.94 18.36 12.21
C TRP A 81 8.29 17.73 11.88
N THR A 82 8.57 16.52 12.37
CA THR A 82 9.74 15.71 11.97
C THR A 82 9.32 14.28 11.68
N LYS A 83 10.03 13.62 10.76
CA LYS A 83 9.93 12.17 10.60
C LYS A 83 10.60 11.48 11.79
N ASN A 84 9.80 10.88 12.66
CA ASN A 84 10.24 10.30 13.93
C ASN A 84 9.66 8.89 14.13
N ILE A 85 9.96 8.00 13.18
CA ILE A 85 9.64 6.58 13.31
C ILE A 85 10.55 6.00 14.41
N HIS A 86 9.99 5.26 15.36
CA HIS A 86 10.78 4.58 16.40
C HIS A 86 11.55 3.41 15.79
N ASP A 87 12.69 3.04 16.38
CA ASP A 87 13.65 2.11 15.77
C ASP A 87 13.04 0.73 15.48
N GLU A 88 12.12 0.24 16.32
CA GLU A 88 11.41 -1.02 16.12
C GLU A 88 10.46 -1.03 14.90
N TYR A 89 10.12 0.13 14.35
CA TYR A 89 9.22 0.29 13.20
C TYR A 89 9.94 0.79 11.93
N LYS A 90 11.27 0.91 11.97
CA LYS A 90 12.07 1.26 10.80
C LYS A 90 12.38 0.04 9.93
N ILE A 91 12.50 0.29 8.63
CA ILE A 91 13.12 -0.66 7.71
C ILE A 91 14.59 -0.24 7.55
N GLU A 92 15.47 -1.00 8.19
CA GLU A 92 16.91 -0.76 8.18
C GLU A 92 17.58 -1.15 6.86
N LYS A 93 18.83 -0.74 6.68
CA LYS A 93 19.64 -1.20 5.54
C LYS A 93 19.97 -2.68 5.71
N GLY A 94 19.70 -3.48 4.67
CA GLY A 94 20.00 -4.91 4.71
C GLY A 94 19.57 -5.65 3.45
N ILE A 95 19.73 -6.96 3.49
CA ILE A 95 19.23 -7.87 2.43
C ILE A 95 17.91 -8.45 2.91
N TYR A 96 16.86 -8.22 2.13
CA TYR A 96 15.53 -8.77 2.38
C TYR A 96 15.16 -9.70 1.23
N VAL A 97 14.64 -10.88 1.58
CA VAL A 97 14.18 -11.87 0.60
C VAL A 97 12.71 -12.14 0.91
N TYR A 98 11.86 -12.01 -0.11
CA TYR A 98 10.44 -12.27 0.02
C TYR A 98 9.93 -12.98 -1.24
N LYS A 99 8.86 -13.76 -1.07
CA LYS A 99 8.22 -14.50 -2.15
C LYS A 99 6.72 -14.26 -2.11
N ILE A 100 6.21 -13.68 -3.19
CA ILE A 100 4.78 -13.53 -3.47
C ILE A 100 4.38 -14.57 -4.51
N THR A 101 3.17 -15.11 -4.39
CA THR A 101 2.54 -15.96 -5.39
C THR A 101 1.24 -15.31 -5.83
N LEU A 102 1.09 -15.16 -7.15
CA LEU A 102 -0.11 -14.67 -7.81
C LEU A 102 -0.73 -15.84 -8.57
N GLU A 103 -2.00 -16.13 -8.29
CA GLU A 103 -2.77 -17.20 -8.90
C GLU A 103 -4.03 -16.60 -9.53
N ILE A 104 -4.14 -16.72 -10.85
CA ILE A 104 -5.40 -16.40 -11.55
C ILE A 104 -6.37 -17.54 -11.23
N MET A 105 -7.55 -17.18 -10.74
CA MET A 105 -8.61 -18.12 -10.42
C MET A 105 -9.62 -18.16 -11.55
N ASP A 106 -10.06 -19.36 -11.86
CA ASP A 106 -11.22 -19.63 -12.73
C ASP A 106 -12.55 -19.38 -11.99
#